data_AF-A0A7J8YBY1-F1
#
_entry.id   AF-A0A7J8YBY1-F1
#
_cell.length_a   1.000
_cell.length_b   1.000
_cell.length_c   1.000
_cell.angle_alpha   90.00
_cell.angle_beta   90.00
_cell.angle_gamma   90.00
#
_symmetry.space_group_name_H-M   'P 1'
#
loop_
_entity.id
_entity.type
_entity.pdbx_description
1 polymer ?
#
loop_
_entity_poly.entity_id
_entity_poly.type
_entity_poly.pdbx_seq_one_letter_code
_entity_poly.pdbx_strand_id
1 'polypeptide(L)'
;MRFICKWIGSARTSLIITIGPSSRHRAETTSTIMFGQRAMKIVNVVKLKEEFDYESLCRKLETQVDHLTAEIDRQQKLRESEKYDLEKRLRDCHDSFNETRKNLVTRSELLEQKNTRLELDIEEALAELNRQKDQNSLLEDKIADLEMSLKQNKQNQLENSTYQKVLADTTQMYEKKIAELMKQLEVERAKSESAEEQLDAMKKLSDEHKKLIQHHEMENSKYQMALADTTQMYEMKITELTKQLEDEHTRFEGAQEQLDLANMLLADYQNSTQ
;
A
#
# COMPACT_ATOMS: atom_id res chain seq x y z
N MET A 1 139.33 7.89 20.50
CA MET A 1 140.13 8.05 19.27
C MET A 1 139.28 7.59 18.09
N ARG A 2 138.69 8.53 17.33
CA ARG A 2 137.80 8.20 16.20
C ARG A 2 138.63 8.15 14.91
N PHE A 3 138.97 6.95 14.43
CA PHE A 3 139.48 6.78 13.08
C PHE A 3 138.29 6.76 12.11
N ILE A 4 138.04 7.89 11.43
CA ILE A 4 137.11 7.95 10.29
C ILE A 4 137.84 7.30 9.12
N CYS A 5 137.53 6.06 8.82
CA CYS A 5 138.12 5.36 7.68
C CYS A 5 137.01 5.13 6.65
N LYS A 6 137.16 5.77 5.48
CA LYS A 6 136.15 5.86 4.42
C LYS A 6 136.15 4.54 3.62
N TRP A 7 135.59 3.50 4.22
CA TRP A 7 135.59 2.14 3.65
C TRP A 7 134.47 1.87 2.64
N ILE A 8 133.44 2.73 2.58
CA ILE A 8 132.28 2.55 1.69
C ILE A 8 132.04 3.86 0.92
N GLY A 9 132.24 3.83 -0.40
CA GLY A 9 131.97 4.94 -1.33
C GLY A 9 133.06 5.11 -2.39
N SER A 10 132.79 5.72 -3.54
CA SER A 10 133.68 5.74 -4.72
C SER A 10 135.05 6.43 -4.52
N ALA A 11 136.01 5.74 -3.91
CA ALA A 11 137.38 6.24 -3.68
C ALA A 11 138.39 5.08 -3.66
N ARG A 12 139.62 5.32 -4.14
CA ARG A 12 140.69 4.31 -4.03
C ARG A 12 141.27 4.37 -2.62
N THR A 13 141.17 3.29 -1.87
CA THR A 13 141.63 3.21 -0.47
C THR A 13 142.81 2.26 -0.35
N SER A 14 143.84 2.68 0.39
CA SER A 14 145.00 1.86 0.76
C SER A 14 145.12 1.80 2.28
N LEU A 15 145.48 0.63 2.82
CA LEU A 15 145.68 0.39 4.25
C LEU A 15 147.09 -0.15 4.49
N ILE A 16 147.83 0.51 5.37
CA ILE A 16 149.15 0.06 5.83
C ILE A 16 148.97 -0.41 7.27
N ILE A 17 149.29 -1.68 7.53
CA ILE A 17 149.30 -2.25 8.88
C ILE A 17 150.74 -2.41 9.36
N THR A 18 151.00 -2.07 10.64
CA THR A 18 152.32 -2.19 11.26
C THR A 18 152.26 -3.20 12.40
N ILE A 19 153.19 -4.16 12.41
CA ILE A 19 153.24 -5.23 13.42
C ILE A 19 154.64 -5.36 14.01
N GLY A 20 154.73 -5.77 15.29
CA GLY A 20 155.99 -5.98 15.98
C GLY A 20 156.45 -7.44 15.90
N PRO A 21 157.73 -7.74 15.58
CA PRO A 21 158.19 -9.12 15.32
C PRO A 21 158.39 -9.97 16.59
N SER A 22 158.27 -9.37 17.79
CA SER A 22 158.50 -10.07 19.07
C SER A 22 157.33 -10.96 19.47
N SER A 23 157.64 -12.13 20.04
CA SER A 23 156.64 -13.07 20.58
C SER A 23 155.77 -12.48 21.69
N ARG A 24 156.24 -11.43 22.38
CA ARG A 24 155.45 -10.72 23.39
C ARG A 24 154.22 -10.02 22.80
N HIS A 25 154.29 -9.60 21.53
CA HIS A 25 153.21 -8.90 20.84
C HIS A 25 152.37 -9.84 19.95
N ARG A 26 152.40 -11.14 20.22
CA ARG A 26 151.73 -12.16 19.40
C ARG A 26 150.22 -11.91 19.26
N ALA A 27 149.54 -11.56 20.35
CA ALA A 27 148.09 -11.33 20.36
C ALA A 27 147.70 -10.09 19.50
N GLU A 28 148.41 -8.98 19.68
CA GLU A 28 148.18 -7.73 18.92
C GLU A 28 148.54 -7.87 17.44
N THR A 29 149.66 -8.54 17.16
CA THR A 29 150.09 -8.84 15.78
C THR A 29 149.06 -9.70 15.07
N THR A 30 148.56 -10.74 15.73
CA THR A 30 147.51 -11.60 15.17
C THR A 30 146.23 -10.80 14.90
N SER A 31 145.79 -9.96 15.84
CA SER A 31 144.58 -9.15 15.69
C SER A 31 144.70 -8.13 14.54
N THR A 32 145.86 -7.50 14.40
CA THR A 32 146.15 -6.50 13.35
C THR A 32 146.21 -7.15 11.96
N ILE A 33 146.83 -8.32 11.83
CA ILE A 33 146.84 -9.09 10.57
C ILE A 33 145.42 -9.53 10.20
N MET A 34 144.67 -10.06 11.17
CA MET A 34 143.28 -10.50 10.94
C MET A 34 142.38 -9.33 10.53
N PHE A 35 142.62 -8.12 11.07
CA PHE A 35 141.95 -6.91 10.63
C PHE A 35 142.32 -6.55 9.19
N GLY A 36 143.61 -6.53 8.84
CA GLY A 36 144.08 -6.29 7.48
C GLY A 36 143.47 -7.26 6.47
N GLN A 37 143.43 -8.55 6.80
CA GLN A 37 142.82 -9.59 5.96
C GLN A 37 141.32 -9.36 5.72
N ARG A 38 140.58 -8.89 6.73
CA ARG A 38 139.16 -8.53 6.56
C ARG A 38 139.02 -7.26 5.70
N ALA A 39 139.88 -6.28 5.90
CA ALA A 39 139.87 -5.04 5.13
C ALA A 39 140.18 -5.27 3.64
N MET A 40 141.05 -6.23 3.30
CA MET A 40 141.33 -6.61 1.90
C MET A 40 140.12 -7.18 1.16
N LYS A 41 139.12 -7.70 1.87
CA LYS A 41 137.88 -8.20 1.27
C LYS A 41 136.89 -7.09 0.91
N ILE A 42 137.15 -5.85 1.33
CA ILE A 42 136.30 -4.72 1.01
C ILE A 42 136.57 -4.32 -0.45
N VAL A 43 135.62 -4.64 -1.33
CA VAL A 43 135.66 -4.21 -2.73
C VAL A 43 134.97 -2.88 -2.86
N ASN A 44 135.69 -1.88 -3.35
CA ASN A 44 135.12 -0.57 -3.60
C ASN A 44 134.86 -0.34 -5.08
N VAL A 45 133.65 0.10 -5.41
CA VAL A 45 133.28 0.46 -6.79
C VAL A 45 133.68 1.91 -7.02
N VAL A 46 134.78 2.10 -7.75
CA VAL A 46 135.25 3.44 -8.14
C VAL A 46 134.53 3.87 -9.41
N LYS A 47 133.67 4.86 -9.30
CA LYS A 47 133.09 5.58 -10.43
C LYS A 47 134.03 6.71 -10.83
N LEU A 48 134.39 6.77 -12.12
CA LEU A 48 135.10 7.93 -12.68
C LEU A 48 134.21 9.16 -12.54
N LYS A 49 134.78 10.30 -12.14
CA LYS A 49 134.07 11.57 -12.14
C LYS A 49 134.12 12.11 -13.57
N GLU A 50 133.12 11.75 -14.37
CA GLU A 50 132.91 12.41 -15.67
C GLU A 50 132.46 13.86 -15.42
N GLU A 51 133.00 14.79 -16.20
CA GLU A 51 132.46 16.15 -16.27
C GLU A 51 131.10 16.06 -16.96
N PHE A 52 130.06 16.37 -16.21
CA PHE A 52 128.69 16.21 -16.67
C PHE A 52 128.31 17.43 -17.52
N ASP A 53 127.88 17.22 -18.76
CA ASP A 53 127.35 18.28 -19.61
C ASP A 53 125.93 18.66 -19.13
N TYR A 54 125.90 19.59 -18.19
CA TYR A 54 124.66 20.09 -17.61
C TYR A 54 123.81 20.83 -18.65
N GLU A 55 124.39 21.40 -19.71
CA GLU A 55 123.63 22.15 -20.70
C GLU A 55 122.74 21.24 -21.53
N SER A 56 123.28 20.13 -22.04
CA SER A 56 122.46 19.17 -22.80
C SER A 56 121.44 18.43 -21.93
N LEU A 57 121.74 18.20 -20.65
CA LEU A 57 120.75 17.67 -19.71
C LEU A 57 119.61 18.66 -19.45
N CYS A 58 119.93 19.93 -19.19
CA CYS A 58 118.93 20.98 -18.98
C CYS A 58 118.00 21.09 -20.19
N ARG A 59 118.53 21.14 -21.42
CA ARG A 59 117.69 21.19 -22.64
C ARG A 59 116.77 19.97 -22.78
N LYS A 60 117.25 18.76 -22.46
CA LYS A 60 116.41 17.55 -22.47
C LYS A 60 115.32 17.60 -21.40
N LEU A 61 115.63 18.16 -20.24
CA LEU A 61 114.67 18.30 -19.15
C LEU A 61 113.61 19.36 -19.47
N GLU A 62 114.01 20.50 -20.03
CA GLU A 62 113.11 21.54 -20.54
C GLU A 62 112.15 20.97 -21.59
N THR A 63 112.67 20.24 -22.58
CA THR A 63 111.83 19.59 -23.61
C THR A 63 110.81 18.62 -22.98
N GLN A 64 111.20 17.87 -21.95
CA GLN A 64 110.28 16.98 -21.24
C GLN A 64 109.23 17.76 -20.44
N VAL A 65 109.60 18.85 -19.78
CA VAL A 65 108.67 19.71 -19.05
C VAL A 65 107.67 20.35 -20.00
N ASP A 66 108.11 20.86 -21.15
CA ASP A 66 107.24 21.45 -22.17
C ASP A 66 106.26 20.42 -22.72
N HIS A 67 106.75 19.21 -23.04
CA HIS A 67 105.90 18.12 -23.53
C HIS A 67 104.85 17.70 -22.50
N LEU A 68 105.25 17.53 -21.24
CA LEU A 68 104.34 17.18 -20.15
C LEU A 68 103.32 18.29 -19.87
N THR A 69 103.75 19.55 -19.91
CA THR A 69 102.86 20.72 -19.76
C THR A 69 101.80 20.74 -20.87
N ALA A 70 102.21 20.54 -22.13
CA ALA A 70 101.28 20.51 -23.26
C ALA A 70 100.27 19.35 -23.16
N GLU A 71 100.71 18.17 -22.71
CA GLU A 71 99.81 17.03 -22.52
C GLU A 71 98.83 17.26 -21.35
N ILE A 72 99.28 17.87 -20.25
CA ILE A 72 98.41 18.27 -19.13
C ILE A 72 97.34 19.24 -19.62
N ASP A 73 97.71 20.28 -20.37
CA ASP A 73 96.78 21.28 -20.90
C ASP A 73 95.76 20.64 -21.86
N ARG A 74 96.22 19.73 -22.72
CA ARG A 74 95.34 18.99 -23.63
C ARG A 74 94.32 18.16 -22.86
N GLN A 75 94.78 17.41 -21.85
CA GLN A 75 93.88 16.61 -21.02
C GLN A 75 92.94 17.46 -20.17
N GLN A 76 93.40 18.61 -19.69
CA GLN A 76 92.57 19.53 -18.93
C GLN A 76 91.42 20.08 -19.77
N LYS A 77 91.70 20.52 -21.01
CA LYS A 77 90.67 20.96 -21.96
C LYS A 77 89.66 19.87 -22.29
N LEU A 78 90.13 18.63 -22.47
CA LEU A 78 89.24 17.49 -22.71
C LEU A 78 88.31 17.27 -21.52
N ARG A 79 88.85 17.23 -20.30
CA ARG A 79 88.06 17.08 -19.06
C ARG A 79 87.05 18.20 -18.87
N GLU A 80 87.41 19.45 -19.19
CA GLU A 80 86.51 20.60 -19.11
C GLU A 80 85.37 20.51 -20.11
N SER A 81 85.66 20.07 -21.35
CA SER A 81 84.62 19.82 -22.36
C SER A 81 83.67 18.71 -21.92
N GLU A 82 84.19 17.58 -21.42
CA GLU A 82 83.37 16.47 -20.92
C GLU A 82 82.52 16.90 -19.72
N LYS A 83 83.10 17.66 -18.79
CA LYS A 83 82.38 18.21 -17.64
C LYS A 83 81.24 19.11 -18.09
N TYR A 84 81.49 20.02 -19.04
CA TYR A 84 80.47 20.91 -19.58
C TYR A 84 79.32 20.11 -20.23
N ASP A 85 79.64 19.11 -21.04
CA ASP A 85 78.63 18.26 -21.70
C ASP A 85 77.79 17.48 -20.69
N LEU A 86 78.42 16.93 -19.65
CA LEU A 86 77.73 16.25 -18.56
C LEU A 86 76.83 17.19 -17.77
N GLU A 87 77.30 18.40 -17.43
CA GLU A 87 76.51 19.41 -16.74
C GLU A 87 75.31 19.87 -17.58
N LYS A 88 75.50 20.03 -18.89
CA LYS A 88 74.42 20.35 -19.82
C LYS A 88 73.36 19.24 -19.85
N ARG A 89 73.78 17.99 -20.04
CA ARG A 89 72.85 16.83 -20.03
C ARG A 89 72.12 16.70 -18.70
N LEU A 90 72.80 16.96 -17.59
CA LEU A 90 72.17 16.92 -16.27
C LEU A 90 71.09 18.00 -16.13
N ARG A 91 71.35 19.21 -16.64
CA ARG A 91 70.39 20.32 -16.65
C ARG A 91 69.17 19.99 -17.52
N ASP A 92 69.39 19.52 -18.74
CA ASP A 92 68.33 19.14 -19.66
C ASP A 92 67.44 18.02 -19.08
N CYS A 93 68.07 17.02 -18.44
CA CYS A 93 67.36 15.94 -17.74
C CYS A 93 66.54 16.49 -16.56
N HIS A 94 67.11 17.39 -15.76
CA HIS A 94 66.43 18.01 -14.64
C HIS A 94 65.21 18.84 -15.08
N ASP A 95 65.35 19.61 -16.16
CA ASP A 95 64.28 20.42 -16.72
C ASP A 95 63.16 19.54 -17.28
N SER A 96 63.50 18.50 -18.05
CA SER A 96 62.54 17.51 -18.54
C SER A 96 61.80 16.79 -17.41
N PHE A 97 62.50 16.44 -16.33
CA PHE A 97 61.90 15.82 -15.17
C PHE A 97 60.95 16.78 -14.45
N ASN A 98 61.37 18.04 -14.25
CA ASN A 98 60.53 19.06 -13.64
C ASN A 98 59.26 19.32 -14.44
N GLU A 99 59.37 19.37 -15.76
CA GLU A 99 58.22 19.55 -16.65
C GLU A 99 57.27 18.35 -16.59
N THR A 100 57.81 17.12 -16.64
CA THR A 100 57.01 15.89 -16.48
C THR A 100 56.31 15.86 -15.12
N ARG A 101 57.00 16.26 -14.05
CA ARG A 101 56.44 16.35 -12.71
C ARG A 101 55.31 17.37 -12.63
N LYS A 102 55.48 18.57 -13.20
CA LYS A 102 54.42 19.59 -13.27
C LYS A 102 53.19 19.05 -14.01
N ASN A 103 53.41 18.46 -15.19
CA ASN A 103 52.34 17.86 -15.98
C ASN A 103 51.61 16.74 -15.23
N LEU A 104 52.35 15.91 -14.48
CA LEU A 104 51.77 14.87 -13.65
C LEU A 104 50.92 15.46 -12.51
N VAL A 105 51.41 16.50 -11.82
CA VAL A 105 50.68 17.20 -10.76
C VAL A 105 49.39 17.81 -11.30
N THR A 106 49.46 18.59 -12.39
CA THR A 106 48.26 19.18 -13.01
C THR A 106 47.26 18.11 -13.46
N ARG A 107 47.74 16.97 -13.98
CA ARG A 107 46.86 15.85 -14.33
C ARG A 107 46.22 15.20 -13.11
N SER A 108 46.95 15.06 -12.00
CA SER A 108 46.44 14.55 -10.74
C SER A 108 45.34 15.45 -10.18
N GLU A 109 45.58 16.77 -10.14
CA GLU A 109 44.60 17.76 -9.70
C GLU A 109 43.32 17.73 -10.54
N LEU A 110 43.44 17.62 -11.86
CA LEU A 110 42.28 17.49 -12.74
C LEU A 110 41.49 16.18 -12.48
N LEU A 111 42.19 15.08 -12.22
CA LEU A 111 41.55 13.81 -11.89
C LEU A 111 40.82 13.89 -10.54
N GLU A 112 41.43 14.50 -9.53
CA GLU A 112 40.79 14.74 -8.23
C GLU A 112 39.53 15.61 -8.39
N GLN A 113 39.58 16.71 -9.15
CA GLN A 113 38.41 17.55 -9.43
C GLN A 113 37.29 16.80 -10.15
N LYS A 114 37.64 15.91 -11.09
CA LYS A 114 36.64 15.07 -11.77
C LYS A 114 36.06 14.04 -10.84
N ASN A 115 36.88 13.46 -9.95
CA ASN A 115 36.42 12.47 -8.99
C ASN A 115 35.45 13.09 -7.99
N THR A 116 35.77 14.26 -7.43
CA THR A 116 34.85 14.97 -6.52
C THR A 116 33.55 15.39 -7.21
N ARG A 117 33.62 15.81 -8.48
CA ARG A 117 32.42 16.09 -9.26
C ARG A 117 31.56 14.84 -9.49
N LEU A 118 32.17 13.71 -9.85
CA LEU A 118 31.45 12.45 -10.02
C LEU A 118 30.82 11.95 -8.72
N GLU A 119 31.51 12.13 -7.59
CA GLU A 119 30.96 11.84 -6.26
C GLU A 119 29.70 12.66 -5.98
N LEU A 120 29.73 13.97 -6.27
CA LEU A 120 28.54 14.84 -6.15
C LEU A 120 27.40 14.42 -7.09
N ASP A 121 27.70 14.13 -8.36
CA ASP A 121 26.69 13.70 -9.34
C ASP A 121 26.03 12.36 -8.90
N ILE A 122 26.80 11.45 -8.29
CA ILE A 122 26.29 10.19 -7.73
C ILE A 122 25.39 10.46 -6.51
N GLU A 123 25.81 11.33 -5.59
CA GLU A 123 25.00 11.70 -4.43
C GLU A 123 23.67 12.35 -4.84
N GLU A 124 23.69 13.23 -5.84
CA GLU A 124 22.46 13.85 -6.39
C GLU A 124 21.54 12.80 -7.01
N ALA A 125 22.07 11.88 -7.81
CA ALA A 125 21.29 10.79 -8.41
C ALA A 125 20.67 9.87 -7.35
N LEU A 126 21.40 9.58 -6.26
CA LEU A 126 20.89 8.79 -5.13
C LEU A 126 19.77 9.54 -4.38
N ALA A 127 19.90 10.84 -4.17
CA ALA A 127 18.88 11.66 -3.54
C ALA A 127 17.59 11.68 -4.37
N GLU A 128 17.70 11.85 -5.69
CA GLU A 128 16.56 11.83 -6.61
C GLU A 128 15.88 10.45 -6.66
N LEU A 129 16.67 9.37 -6.66
CA LEU A 129 16.13 8.01 -6.61
C LEU A 129 15.32 7.77 -5.33
N ASN A 130 15.82 8.22 -4.18
CA ASN A 130 15.10 8.13 -2.92
C ASN A 130 13.79 8.93 -2.95
N ARG A 131 13.82 10.16 -3.48
CA ARG A 131 12.62 10.99 -3.65
C ARG A 131 11.57 10.29 -4.52
N GLN A 132 11.99 9.65 -5.62
CA GLN A 132 11.08 8.88 -6.47
C GLN A 132 10.53 7.63 -5.76
N LYS A 133 11.37 6.95 -4.98
CA LYS A 133 10.94 5.79 -4.17
C LYS A 133 9.85 6.19 -3.17
N ASP A 134 10.02 7.31 -2.48
CA ASP A 134 9.02 7.83 -1.53
C ASP A 134 7.72 8.19 -2.24
N GLN A 135 7.79 8.79 -3.43
CA GLN A 135 6.61 9.06 -4.25
C GLN A 135 5.90 7.78 -4.70
N ASN A 136 6.65 6.76 -5.10
CA ASN A 136 6.09 5.48 -5.50
C ASN A 136 5.40 4.79 -4.32
N SER A 137 5.98 4.84 -3.12
CA SER A 137 5.34 4.33 -1.90
C SER A 137 3.99 5.03 -1.64
N LEU A 138 3.94 6.36 -1.78
CA LEU A 138 2.68 7.11 -1.61
C LEU A 138 1.63 6.74 -2.68
N LEU A 139 2.07 6.50 -3.91
CA LEU A 139 1.20 6.06 -4.99
C LEU A 139 0.69 4.64 -4.75
N GLU A 140 1.53 3.74 -4.24
CA GLU A 140 1.15 2.38 -3.84
C GLU A 140 0.05 2.41 -2.76
N ASP A 141 0.21 3.24 -1.72
CA ASP A 141 -0.80 3.42 -0.67
C ASP A 141 -2.13 3.92 -1.26
N LYS A 142 -2.06 4.91 -2.16
CA LYS A 142 -3.25 5.47 -2.82
C LYS A 142 -3.93 4.46 -3.74
N ILE A 143 -3.17 3.62 -4.42
CA ILE A 143 -3.72 2.52 -5.23
C ILE A 143 -4.44 1.53 -4.31
N ALA A 144 -3.85 1.14 -3.19
CA ALA A 144 -4.50 0.25 -2.22
C ALA A 144 -5.83 0.82 -1.68
N ASP A 145 -5.86 2.12 -1.34
CA ASP A 145 -7.08 2.80 -0.90
C ASP A 145 -8.19 2.82 -1.97
N LEU A 146 -7.81 3.09 -3.22
CA LEU A 146 -8.75 3.05 -4.35
C LEU A 146 -9.26 1.64 -4.61
N GLU A 147 -8.41 0.62 -4.51
CA GLU A 147 -8.81 -0.78 -4.66
C GLU A 147 -9.80 -1.21 -3.58
N MET A 148 -9.54 -0.84 -2.31
CA MET A 148 -10.48 -1.07 -1.20
C MET A 148 -11.81 -0.38 -1.45
N SER A 149 -11.80 0.89 -1.85
CA SER A 149 -13.00 1.67 -2.13
C SER A 149 -13.81 1.08 -3.29
N LEU A 150 -13.13 0.60 -4.33
CA LEU A 150 -13.76 -0.03 -5.50
C LEU A 150 -14.38 -1.37 -5.12
N LYS A 151 -13.70 -2.17 -4.30
CA LYS A 151 -14.24 -3.43 -3.74
C LYS A 151 -15.49 -3.17 -2.90
N GLN A 152 -15.46 -2.15 -2.03
CA GLN A 152 -16.63 -1.76 -1.24
C GLN A 152 -17.79 -1.30 -2.12
N ASN A 153 -17.53 -0.50 -3.15
CA ASN A 153 -18.57 -0.04 -4.07
C ASN A 153 -19.23 -1.21 -4.80
N LYS A 154 -18.44 -2.17 -5.30
CA LYS A 154 -18.96 -3.40 -5.91
C LYS A 154 -19.84 -4.20 -4.94
N GLN A 155 -19.42 -4.35 -3.70
CA GLN A 155 -20.20 -5.03 -2.66
C GLN A 155 -21.53 -4.30 -2.41
N ASN A 156 -21.49 -2.98 -2.25
CA ASN A 156 -22.70 -2.17 -2.06
C ASN A 156 -23.66 -2.25 -3.28
N GLN A 157 -23.13 -2.32 -4.51
CA GLN A 157 -23.96 -2.51 -5.70
C GLN A 157 -24.66 -3.87 -5.71
N LEU A 158 -23.94 -4.94 -5.33
CA LEU A 158 -24.51 -6.28 -5.18
C LEU A 158 -25.61 -6.30 -4.13
N GLU A 159 -25.36 -5.69 -2.96
CA GLU A 159 -26.34 -5.57 -1.88
C GLU A 159 -27.56 -4.76 -2.31
N ASN A 160 -27.38 -3.61 -2.98
CA ASN A 160 -28.47 -2.81 -3.51
C ASN A 160 -29.31 -3.56 -4.54
N SER A 161 -28.67 -4.29 -5.47
CA SER A 161 -29.37 -5.13 -6.44
C SER A 161 -30.18 -6.23 -5.75
N THR A 162 -29.60 -6.86 -4.73
CA THR A 162 -30.27 -7.89 -3.93
C THR A 162 -31.46 -7.30 -3.16
N TYR A 163 -31.27 -6.16 -2.51
CA TYR A 163 -32.32 -5.43 -1.80
C TYR A 163 -33.46 -5.03 -2.75
N GLN A 164 -33.13 -4.49 -3.92
CA GLN A 164 -34.09 -4.07 -4.93
C GLN A 164 -34.89 -5.27 -5.47
N LYS A 165 -34.25 -6.43 -5.65
CA LYS A 165 -34.92 -7.68 -6.03
C LYS A 165 -35.90 -8.15 -4.96
N VAL A 166 -35.48 -8.18 -3.69
CA VAL A 166 -36.36 -8.55 -2.56
C VAL A 166 -37.56 -7.61 -2.47
N LEU A 167 -37.34 -6.31 -2.66
CA LEU A 167 -38.41 -5.32 -2.66
C LEU A 167 -39.41 -5.58 -3.79
N ALA A 168 -38.93 -5.82 -5.01
CA ALA A 168 -39.77 -6.15 -6.17
C ALA A 168 -40.58 -7.44 -5.96
N ASP A 169 -39.93 -8.51 -5.46
CA ASP A 169 -40.59 -9.79 -5.15
C ASP A 169 -41.69 -9.60 -4.08
N THR A 170 -41.42 -8.76 -3.07
CA THR A 170 -42.37 -8.43 -2.00
C THR A 170 -43.55 -7.63 -2.53
N THR A 171 -43.31 -6.59 -3.35
CA THR A 171 -44.35 -5.81 -4.01
C THR A 171 -45.21 -6.70 -4.90
N GLN A 172 -44.61 -7.57 -5.70
CA GLN A 172 -45.33 -8.52 -6.55
C GLN A 172 -46.20 -9.48 -5.73
N MET A 173 -45.73 -9.94 -4.57
CA MET A 173 -46.52 -10.77 -3.66
C MET A 173 -47.76 -10.03 -3.13
N TYR A 174 -47.62 -8.77 -2.73
CA TYR A 174 -48.75 -7.94 -2.31
C TYR A 174 -49.72 -7.65 -3.45
N GLU A 175 -49.24 -7.34 -4.66
CA GLU A 175 -50.08 -7.15 -5.85
C GLU A 175 -50.91 -8.40 -6.15
N LYS A 176 -50.28 -9.58 -6.11
CA LYS A 176 -51.00 -10.86 -6.29
C LYS A 176 -52.08 -11.05 -5.24
N LYS A 177 -51.78 -10.74 -3.97
CA LYS A 177 -52.75 -10.87 -2.87
C LYS A 177 -53.91 -9.89 -3.00
N ILE A 178 -53.65 -8.66 -3.43
CA ILE A 178 -54.69 -7.66 -3.73
C ILE A 178 -55.60 -8.16 -4.87
N ALA A 179 -55.02 -8.68 -5.96
CA ALA A 179 -55.79 -9.22 -7.08
C ALA A 179 -56.69 -10.41 -6.66
N GLU A 180 -56.17 -11.28 -5.79
CA GLU A 180 -56.91 -12.42 -5.27
C GLU A 180 -58.07 -11.99 -4.36
N LEU A 181 -57.84 -11.00 -3.49
CA LEU A 181 -58.91 -10.38 -2.68
C LEU A 181 -59.94 -9.66 -3.54
N MET A 182 -59.53 -8.93 -4.58
CA MET A 182 -60.46 -8.29 -5.52
C MET A 182 -61.36 -9.33 -6.20
N LYS A 183 -60.80 -10.45 -6.66
CA LYS A 183 -61.58 -11.54 -7.25
C LYS A 183 -62.59 -12.16 -6.26
N GLN A 184 -62.18 -12.37 -5.01
CA GLN A 184 -63.10 -12.84 -3.97
C GLN A 184 -64.24 -11.84 -3.73
N LEU A 185 -63.92 -10.55 -3.71
CA LEU A 185 -64.88 -9.48 -3.50
C LEU A 185 -65.87 -9.37 -4.69
N GLU A 186 -65.42 -9.59 -5.92
CA GLU A 186 -66.28 -9.68 -7.12
C GLU A 186 -67.29 -10.84 -7.00
N VAL A 187 -66.83 -12.01 -6.56
CA VAL A 187 -67.69 -13.19 -6.35
C VAL A 187 -68.74 -12.93 -5.26
N GLU A 188 -68.33 -12.34 -4.14
CA GLU A 188 -69.29 -11.98 -3.09
C GLU A 188 -70.24 -10.87 -3.51
N ARG A 189 -69.80 -9.88 -4.30
CA ARG A 189 -70.69 -8.88 -4.90
C ARG A 189 -71.74 -9.54 -5.80
N ALA A 190 -71.35 -10.45 -6.69
CA ALA A 190 -72.30 -11.18 -7.55
C ALA A 190 -73.29 -12.03 -6.74
N LYS A 191 -72.85 -12.68 -5.66
CA LYS A 191 -73.74 -13.39 -4.73
C LYS A 191 -74.70 -12.45 -4.01
N SER A 192 -74.21 -11.31 -3.56
CA SER A 192 -75.03 -10.28 -2.89
C SER A 192 -76.07 -9.71 -3.84
N GLU A 193 -75.70 -9.40 -5.08
CA GLU A 193 -76.61 -8.90 -6.11
C GLU A 193 -77.69 -9.95 -6.44
N SER A 194 -77.31 -11.22 -6.59
CA SER A 194 -78.27 -12.32 -6.74
C SER A 194 -79.19 -12.48 -5.53
N ALA A 195 -78.67 -12.32 -4.31
CA ALA A 195 -79.48 -12.36 -3.09
C ALA A 195 -80.44 -11.16 -3.00
N GLU A 196 -80.00 -9.97 -3.44
CA GLU A 196 -80.81 -8.75 -3.50
C GLU A 196 -81.92 -8.88 -4.55
N GLU A 197 -81.64 -9.41 -5.75
CA GLU A 197 -82.63 -9.75 -6.76
C GLU A 197 -83.68 -10.75 -6.24
N GLN A 198 -83.24 -11.79 -5.52
CA GLN A 198 -84.17 -12.74 -4.87
C GLN A 198 -85.02 -12.05 -3.80
N LEU A 199 -84.44 -11.15 -3.01
CA LEU A 199 -85.15 -10.37 -2.00
C LEU A 199 -86.21 -9.46 -2.63
N ASP A 200 -85.87 -8.77 -3.72
CA ASP A 200 -86.80 -7.92 -4.45
C ASP A 200 -87.94 -8.70 -5.09
N ALA A 201 -87.67 -9.88 -5.65
CA ALA A 201 -88.70 -10.79 -6.15
C ALA A 201 -89.64 -11.24 -5.02
N MET A 202 -89.09 -11.60 -3.86
CA MET A 202 -89.88 -11.99 -2.69
C MET A 202 -90.72 -10.83 -2.14
N LYS A 203 -90.18 -9.60 -2.18
CA LYS A 203 -90.87 -8.39 -1.77
C LYS A 203 -92.06 -8.07 -2.70
N LYS A 204 -91.90 -8.20 -4.01
CA LYS A 204 -93.01 -8.07 -4.99
C LYS A 204 -94.12 -9.08 -4.74
N LEU A 205 -93.78 -10.35 -4.56
CA LEU A 205 -94.76 -11.40 -4.23
C LEU A 205 -95.49 -11.11 -2.91
N SER A 206 -94.77 -10.62 -1.90
CA SER A 206 -95.36 -10.21 -0.63
C SER A 206 -96.33 -9.04 -0.79
N ASP A 207 -95.99 -8.03 -1.60
CA ASP A 207 -96.86 -6.90 -1.92
C ASP A 207 -98.11 -7.34 -2.71
N GLU A 208 -97.99 -8.27 -3.64
CA GLU A 208 -99.12 -8.89 -4.34
C GLU A 208 -100.03 -9.66 -3.39
N HIS A 209 -99.45 -10.50 -2.53
CA HIS A 209 -100.20 -11.26 -1.53
C HIS A 209 -100.92 -10.33 -0.53
N LYS A 210 -100.28 -9.22 -0.14
CA LYS A 210 -100.89 -8.20 0.72
C LYS A 210 -102.10 -7.54 0.07
N LYS A 211 -102.03 -7.20 -1.22
CA LYS A 211 -103.19 -6.68 -1.99
C LYS A 211 -104.31 -7.70 -2.07
N LEU A 212 -103.97 -8.98 -2.29
CA LEU A 212 -104.94 -10.06 -2.35
C LEU A 212 -105.66 -10.28 -1.01
N ILE A 213 -104.93 -10.21 0.11
CA ILE A 213 -105.51 -10.27 1.46
C ILE A 213 -106.48 -9.11 1.67
N GLN A 214 -106.08 -7.87 1.36
CA GLN A 214 -106.97 -6.70 1.50
C GLN A 214 -108.25 -6.82 0.66
N HIS A 215 -108.15 -7.40 -0.54
CA HIS A 215 -109.33 -7.69 -1.37
C HIS A 215 -110.26 -8.72 -0.72
N HIS A 216 -109.70 -9.82 -0.18
CA HIS A 216 -110.48 -10.82 0.55
C HIS A 216 -111.11 -10.26 1.83
N GLU A 217 -110.41 -9.40 2.57
CA GLU A 217 -110.96 -8.71 3.74
C GLU A 217 -112.14 -7.81 3.37
N MET A 218 -112.02 -7.05 2.26
CA MET A 218 -113.10 -6.21 1.76
C MET A 218 -114.32 -7.02 1.31
N GLU A 219 -114.11 -8.14 0.60
CA GLU A 219 -115.17 -9.07 0.23
C GLU A 219 -115.83 -9.70 1.46
N ASN A 220 -115.05 -10.20 2.43
CA ASN A 220 -115.57 -10.73 3.70
C ASN A 220 -116.40 -9.70 4.46
N SER A 221 -115.98 -8.43 4.49
CA SER A 221 -116.75 -7.35 5.12
C SER A 221 -118.10 -7.15 4.43
N LYS A 222 -118.17 -7.23 3.09
CA LYS A 222 -119.46 -7.18 2.37
C LYS A 222 -120.36 -8.37 2.70
N TYR A 223 -119.81 -9.59 2.73
CA TYR A 223 -120.57 -10.79 3.11
C TYR A 223 -121.09 -10.70 4.54
N GLN A 224 -120.29 -10.19 5.48
CA GLN A 224 -120.72 -9.93 6.86
C GLN A 224 -121.85 -8.91 6.95
N MET A 225 -121.77 -7.82 6.17
CA MET A 225 -122.81 -6.78 6.14
C MET A 225 -124.15 -7.34 5.63
N ALA A 226 -124.13 -8.10 4.54
CA ALA A 226 -125.32 -8.75 3.99
C ALA A 226 -125.94 -9.78 4.97
N LEU A 227 -125.10 -10.52 5.69
CA LEU A 227 -125.55 -11.46 6.71
C LEU A 227 -126.22 -10.73 7.89
N ALA A 228 -125.64 -9.62 8.34
CA ALA A 228 -126.21 -8.80 9.41
C ALA A 228 -127.57 -8.21 9.01
N ASP A 229 -127.70 -7.68 7.79
CA ASP A 229 -128.96 -7.15 7.27
C ASP A 229 -130.05 -8.23 7.22
N THR A 230 -129.72 -9.45 6.78
CA THR A 230 -130.68 -10.57 6.80
C THR A 230 -131.07 -10.98 8.21
N THR A 231 -130.11 -10.98 9.15
CA THR A 231 -130.37 -11.33 10.55
C THR A 231 -131.34 -10.33 11.18
N GLN A 232 -131.09 -9.04 10.98
CA GLN A 232 -131.95 -7.96 11.49
C GLN A 232 -133.38 -8.04 10.92
N MET A 233 -133.52 -8.40 9.63
CA MET A 233 -134.83 -8.54 8.98
C MET A 233 -135.66 -9.69 9.60
N TYR A 234 -135.03 -10.83 9.88
CA TYR A 234 -135.70 -11.94 10.59
C TYR A 234 -136.01 -11.60 12.04
N GLU A 235 -135.15 -10.83 12.72
CA GLU A 235 -135.34 -10.43 14.12
C GLU A 235 -136.52 -9.47 14.28
N MET A 236 -136.69 -8.49 13.39
CA MET A 236 -137.89 -7.66 13.31
C MET A 236 -139.16 -8.50 13.11
N LYS A 237 -139.10 -9.50 12.23
CA LYS A 237 -140.24 -10.37 11.95
C LYS A 237 -140.63 -11.25 13.13
N ILE A 238 -139.66 -11.68 13.93
CA ILE A 238 -139.91 -12.41 15.19
C ILE A 238 -140.59 -11.48 16.19
N THR A 239 -140.13 -10.24 16.36
CA THR A 239 -140.76 -9.29 17.30
C THR A 239 -142.20 -8.94 16.94
N GLU A 240 -142.51 -8.85 15.64
CA GLU A 240 -143.88 -8.62 15.14
C GLU A 240 -144.81 -9.79 15.49
N LEU A 241 -144.34 -11.03 15.30
CA LEU A 241 -145.11 -12.24 15.60
C LEU A 241 -145.35 -12.44 17.10
N THR A 242 -144.35 -12.13 17.94
CA THR A 242 -144.49 -12.21 19.40
C THR A 242 -145.58 -11.27 19.91
N LYS A 243 -145.63 -10.04 19.37
CA LYS A 243 -146.65 -9.05 19.73
C LYS A 243 -148.06 -9.48 19.34
N GLN A 244 -148.23 -10.09 18.17
CA GLN A 244 -149.52 -10.62 17.72
C GLN A 244 -150.03 -11.76 18.61
N LEU A 245 -149.13 -12.57 19.17
CA LEU A 245 -149.49 -13.67 20.07
C LEU A 245 -149.98 -13.15 21.43
N GLU A 246 -149.39 -12.06 21.91
CA GLU A 246 -149.69 -11.45 23.21
C GLU A 246 -151.04 -10.71 23.21
N ASP A 247 -151.38 -10.06 22.09
CA ASP A 247 -152.68 -9.40 21.88
C ASP A 247 -153.85 -10.42 21.78
N GLU A 248 -153.61 -11.63 21.25
CA GLU A 248 -154.61 -12.70 21.24
C GLU A 248 -154.79 -13.36 22.61
N HIS A 249 -153.72 -13.43 23.42
CA HIS A 249 -153.80 -14.05 24.74
C HIS A 249 -154.65 -13.23 25.72
N THR A 250 -154.53 -11.91 25.67
CA THR A 250 -155.34 -10.97 26.49
C THR A 250 -156.82 -10.96 26.10
N ARG A 251 -157.16 -11.23 24.83
CA ARG A 251 -158.56 -11.41 24.39
C ARG A 251 -159.18 -12.71 24.88
N PHE A 252 -158.39 -13.77 25.03
CA PHE A 252 -158.86 -15.05 25.50
C PHE A 252 -159.17 -15.05 27.01
N GLU A 253 -158.32 -14.40 27.82
CA GLU A 253 -158.56 -14.27 29.27
C GLU A 253 -159.86 -13.51 29.59
N GLY A 254 -160.16 -12.41 28.88
CA GLY A 254 -161.38 -11.63 29.11
C GLY A 254 -162.69 -12.37 28.75
N ALA A 255 -162.64 -13.36 27.86
CA ALA A 255 -163.79 -14.19 27.51
C ALA A 255 -164.04 -15.31 28.53
N GLN A 256 -162.99 -15.80 29.20
CA GLN A 256 -163.06 -16.85 30.21
C GLN A 256 -163.73 -16.35 31.50
N GLU A 257 -163.42 -15.13 31.94
CA GLU A 257 -163.99 -14.53 33.15
C GLU A 257 -165.50 -14.21 33.02
N GLN A 258 -165.99 -13.93 31.80
CA GLN A 258 -167.42 -13.71 31.55
C GLN A 258 -168.24 -15.01 31.57
N LEU A 259 -167.61 -16.16 31.26
CA LEU A 259 -168.27 -17.47 31.26
C LEU A 259 -168.48 -18.00 32.70
N ASP A 260 -167.54 -17.73 33.60
CA ASP A 260 -167.62 -18.16 35.00
C ASP A 260 -168.68 -17.40 35.81
N LEU A 261 -168.97 -16.14 35.45
CA LEU A 261 -170.07 -15.37 36.07
C LEU A 261 -171.47 -15.87 35.64
N ALA A 262 -171.61 -16.38 34.40
CA ALA A 262 -172.88 -16.87 33.88
C ALA A 262 -173.26 -18.26 34.42
N ASN A 263 -172.27 -19.11 34.74
CA ASN A 263 -172.51 -20.44 35.30
C ASN A 263 -172.98 -20.43 36.76
N MET A 264 -172.65 -19.41 37.55
CA MET A 264 -173.10 -19.31 38.95
C MET A 264 -174.58 -18.89 39.08
N LEU A 265 -175.10 -18.09 38.15
CA LEU A 265 -176.49 -17.59 38.17
C LEU A 265 -177.55 -18.61 37.68
N LEU A 266 -177.13 -19.69 37.02
CA LEU A 266 -178.01 -20.75 36.51
C LEU A 266 -178.34 -21.84 37.54
N ALA A 267 -177.57 -21.99 38.62
CA ALA A 267 -177.81 -23.01 39.64
C ALA A 267 -178.93 -22.64 40.63
N ASP A 268 -179.26 -21.35 40.77
CA ASP A 268 -180.28 -20.85 41.72
C ASP A 268 -181.73 -20.86 41.17
N TYR A 269 -181.96 -21.22 39.89
CA TYR A 269 -183.30 -21.14 39.25
C TYR A 269 -184.01 -22.48 39.02
N GLN A 270 -183.39 -23.64 39.31
CA GLN A 270 -184.03 -24.95 39.13
C GLN A 270 -184.39 -25.64 40.45
N ASN A 271 -185.07 -24.88 41.33
CA ASN A 271 -185.75 -25.40 42.53
C ASN A 271 -187.17 -24.82 42.75
N SER A 272 -187.87 -24.37 41.69
CA SER A 272 -189.29 -23.99 41.84
C SER A 272 -190.08 -23.95 40.53
N THR A 273 -190.47 -25.12 39.99
CA THR A 273 -191.83 -25.37 39.47
C THR A 273 -192.00 -26.85 39.07
N GLN A 274 -192.85 -27.53 39.86
CA GLN A 274 -193.52 -28.83 39.68
C GLN A 274 -192.75 -30.13 39.98
#